data_AF-A0A3L6FEV1-F1
#
_entry.id   AF-A0A3L6FEV1-F1
#
_cell.length_a   1.000
_cell.length_b   1.000
_cell.length_c   1.000
_cell.angle_alpha   90.00
_cell.angle_beta   90.00
_cell.angle_gamma   90.00
#
_symmetry.space_group_name_H-M   'P 1'
#
loop_
_entity.id
_entity.type
_entity.pdbx_description
1 polymer ?
#
loop_
_entity_poly.entity_id
_entity_poly.type
_entity_poly.pdbx_seq_one_letter_code
_entity_poly.pdbx_strand_id
1 'polypeptide(L)'
;MGFPLVDCQKNFQYISMEVKRKMRDEFDRFLSEHGLTEFYYRSFLKVYGYRSKVSVVDVVYGVIALLESLDAESKDAKESSAAEQFWVAYSALSLGNAGQLRKGMQSSIAIQRVILRQGSSVITKTWFIRSAKKFRWVRLNDPMDTIKLCHP
;
A
#
# COMPACT_ATOMS: atom_id res chain seq x y z
N MET A 1 19.99 -1.14 13.45
CA MET A 1 20.22 -1.55 12.05
C MET A 1 21.40 -0.84 11.37
N GLY A 2 21.73 0.42 11.71
CA GLY A 2 22.98 1.04 11.23
C GLY A 2 22.96 1.58 9.79
N PHE A 3 21.77 1.74 9.19
CA PHE A 3 21.63 2.32 7.85
C PHE A 3 21.53 3.86 7.89
N PRO A 4 22.17 4.60 6.97
CA PRO A 4 22.02 6.04 6.87
C PRO A 4 20.57 6.44 6.57
N LEU A 5 20.04 7.43 7.29
CA LEU A 5 18.67 7.93 7.08
C LEU A 5 18.44 8.39 5.63
N VAL A 6 19.45 9.02 5.03
CA VAL A 6 19.42 9.50 3.65
C VAL A 6 19.22 8.36 2.65
N ASP A 7 19.76 7.16 2.94
CA ASP A 7 19.55 5.99 2.09
C ASP A 7 18.19 5.34 2.33
N CYS A 8 17.67 5.35 3.57
CA CYS A 8 16.35 4.83 3.90
C CYS A 8 15.20 5.65 3.27
N GLN A 9 15.41 6.94 3.01
CA GLN A 9 14.41 7.81 2.38
C GLN A 9 14.41 7.72 0.84
N LYS A 10 15.43 7.13 0.22
CA LYS A 10 15.50 6.95 -1.24
C LYS A 10 14.58 5.83 -1.70
N ASN A 11 14.15 5.91 -2.96
CA ASN A 11 13.46 4.79 -3.60
C ASN A 11 14.36 3.56 -3.59
N PHE A 12 13.78 2.40 -3.24
CA PHE A 12 14.48 1.13 -3.12
C PHE A 12 15.35 0.79 -4.35
N GLN A 13 14.92 1.17 -5.55
CA GLN A 13 15.69 0.96 -6.78
C GLN A 13 17.08 1.63 -6.74
N TYR A 14 17.19 2.81 -6.14
CA TYR A 14 18.40 3.63 -6.10
C TYR A 14 19.22 3.49 -4.82
N ILE A 15 18.80 2.64 -3.87
CA ILE A 15 19.60 2.32 -2.68
C ILE A 15 20.84 1.52 -3.08
N SER A 16 21.97 1.77 -2.39
CA SER A 16 23.23 1.08 -2.62
C SER A 16 23.10 -0.44 -2.47
N MET A 17 23.88 -1.18 -3.27
CA MET A 17 23.82 -2.65 -3.24
C MET A 17 24.36 -3.22 -1.93
N GLU A 18 25.28 -2.52 -1.26
CA GLU A 18 25.80 -2.89 0.05
C GLU A 18 24.69 -2.87 1.12
N VAL A 19 23.89 -1.81 1.16
CA VAL A 19 22.74 -1.70 2.07
C VAL A 19 21.74 -2.80 1.77
N LYS A 20 21.39 -3.04 0.50
CA LYS A 20 20.45 -4.11 0.11
C LYS A 20 20.92 -5.51 0.53
N ARG A 21 22.23 -5.77 0.47
CA ARG A 21 22.80 -7.06 0.90
C ARG A 21 22.72 -7.22 2.43
N LYS A 22 23.14 -6.18 3.17
CA LYS A 22 23.14 -6.18 4.64
C LYS A 22 21.74 -6.17 5.26
N MET A 23 20.73 -5.67 4.53
CA MET A 23 19.35 -5.50 5.02
C MET A 23 18.72 -6.81 5.50
N ARG A 24 19.02 -7.94 4.84
CA ARG A 24 18.51 -9.26 5.26
C ARG A 24 19.08 -9.66 6.62
N ASP A 25 20.40 -9.71 6.73
CA ASP A 25 21.08 -10.18 7.94
C ASP A 25 20.74 -9.29 9.15
N GLU A 26 20.64 -7.99 8.93
CA GLU A 26 20.24 -7.03 9.97
C GLU A 26 18.78 -7.22 10.41
N PHE A 27 17.86 -7.52 9.47
CA PHE A 27 16.47 -7.80 9.82
C PHE A 27 16.32 -9.12 10.59
N ASP A 28 17.01 -10.18 10.21
CA ASP A 28 16.97 -11.45 10.95
C ASP A 28 17.42 -11.27 12.42
N ARG A 29 18.46 -10.45 12.65
CA ARG A 29 18.94 -10.11 13.99
C ARG A 29 17.93 -9.26 14.77
N PHE A 30 17.49 -8.13 14.21
CA PHE A 30 16.68 -7.16 14.96
C PHE A 30 15.21 -7.57 15.12
N LEU A 31 14.60 -8.24 14.12
CA LEU A 31 13.17 -8.55 14.15
C LEU A 31 12.83 -9.64 15.17
N SER A 32 13.74 -10.60 15.38
CA SER A 32 13.58 -11.65 16.38
C SER A 32 13.52 -11.08 17.81
N GLU A 33 14.34 -10.05 18.10
CA GLU A 33 14.33 -9.35 19.39
C GLU A 33 13.01 -8.62 19.68
N HIS A 34 12.31 -8.17 18.63
CA HIS A 34 11.06 -7.40 18.75
C HIS A 34 9.80 -8.28 18.62
N GLY A 35 9.94 -9.61 18.56
CA GLY A 35 8.81 -10.53 18.39
C GLY A 35 8.18 -10.51 17.00
N LEU A 36 8.86 -9.95 15.99
CA LEU A 36 8.41 -9.90 14.59
C LEU A 36 8.89 -11.14 13.82
N THR A 37 8.48 -12.33 14.28
CA THR A 37 8.95 -13.62 13.75
C THR A 37 8.40 -13.95 12.35
N GLU A 38 7.27 -13.36 11.97
CA GLU A 38 6.57 -13.66 10.71
C GLU A 38 6.83 -12.62 9.60
N PHE A 39 7.95 -11.90 9.66
CA PHE A 39 8.27 -10.89 8.65
C PHE A 39 8.54 -11.48 7.26
N TYR A 40 9.23 -12.64 7.20
CA TYR A 40 9.51 -13.33 5.96
C TYR A 40 8.45 -14.40 5.68
N TYR A 41 7.76 -14.26 4.55
CA TYR A 41 6.80 -15.24 4.07
C TYR A 41 7.16 -15.69 2.65
N ARG A 42 6.75 -16.90 2.30
CA ARG A 42 6.96 -17.45 0.95
C ARG A 42 6.03 -16.73 -0.02
N SER A 43 6.61 -16.09 -1.03
CA SER A 43 5.89 -15.38 -2.09
C SER A 43 6.51 -15.69 -3.45
N PHE A 44 5.90 -15.17 -4.51
CA PHE A 44 6.40 -15.27 -5.87
C PHE A 44 6.78 -13.89 -6.40
N LEU A 45 7.77 -13.89 -7.28
CA LEU A 45 8.25 -12.68 -7.92
C LEU A 45 8.26 -12.88 -9.44
N LYS A 46 7.62 -11.96 -10.16
CA LYS A 46 7.64 -11.93 -11.61
C LYS A 46 8.78 -11.01 -12.06
N VAL A 47 9.67 -11.54 -12.89
CA VAL A 47 10.73 -10.76 -13.53
C VAL A 47 10.27 -10.40 -14.94
N TYR A 48 10.28 -9.11 -15.27
CA TYR A 48 9.94 -8.59 -16.59
C TYR A 48 11.14 -7.85 -17.19
N GLY A 49 11.64 -8.36 -18.32
CA GLY A 49 12.83 -7.83 -18.98
C GLY A 49 14.07 -7.88 -18.08
N TYR A 50 14.92 -6.86 -18.18
CA TYR A 50 16.24 -6.85 -17.53
C TYR A 50 16.26 -6.25 -16.12
N ARG A 51 15.31 -5.38 -15.76
CA ARG A 51 15.37 -4.60 -14.50
C ARG A 51 14.07 -4.56 -13.70
N SER A 52 12.93 -4.96 -14.26
CA SER A 52 11.66 -4.88 -13.55
C SER A 52 11.41 -6.19 -12.80
N LYS A 53 11.33 -6.11 -11.47
CA LYS A 53 11.00 -7.22 -10.59
C LYS A 53 9.77 -6.78 -9.79
N VAL A 54 8.70 -7.56 -9.83
CA VAL A 54 7.44 -7.23 -9.16
C VAL A 54 7.01 -8.42 -8.32
N SER A 55 6.77 -8.19 -7.03
CA SER A 55 6.20 -9.20 -6.13
C SER A 55 4.73 -9.41 -6.47
N VAL A 56 4.21 -10.64 -6.30
CA VAL A 56 2.76 -10.89 -6.41
C VAL A 56 1.98 -9.97 -5.49
N VAL A 57 2.50 -9.68 -4.30
CA VAL A 57 1.84 -8.81 -3.32
C VAL A 57 1.74 -7.37 -3.83
N ASP A 58 2.79 -6.85 -4.48
CA ASP A 58 2.75 -5.51 -5.09
C ASP A 58 1.71 -5.43 -6.21
N VAL A 59 1.57 -6.51 -7.00
CA VAL A 59 0.54 -6.60 -8.05
C VAL A 59 -0.86 -6.57 -7.43
N VAL A 60 -1.10 -7.39 -6.40
CA VAL A 60 -2.39 -7.49 -5.74
C VAL A 60 -2.81 -6.14 -5.17
N TYR A 61 -1.94 -5.48 -4.40
CA TYR A 61 -2.22 -4.16 -3.84
C TYR A 61 -2.42 -3.09 -4.93
N GLY A 62 -1.66 -3.15 -6.02
CA GLY A 62 -1.84 -2.25 -7.15
C GLY A 62 -3.18 -2.43 -7.87
N VAL A 63 -3.64 -3.68 -8.04
CA VAL A 63 -4.92 -4.00 -8.69
C VAL A 63 -6.10 -3.65 -7.78
N ILE A 64 -6.01 -3.95 -6.48
CA ILE A 64 -7.01 -3.54 -5.48
C ILE A 64 -7.19 -2.02 -5.51
N ALA A 65 -6.08 -1.27 -5.52
CA ALA A 65 -6.17 0.18 -5.57
C ALA A 65 -6.78 0.73 -6.87
N LEU A 66 -6.70 0.01 -8.00
CA LEU A 66 -7.38 0.37 -9.24
C LEU A 66 -8.88 0.07 -9.21
N LEU A 67 -9.28 -0.96 -8.45
CA LEU A 67 -10.69 -1.29 -8.21
C LEU A 67 -11.33 -0.31 -7.22
N GLU A 68 -10.55 0.20 -6.27
CA GLU A 68 -11.01 1.15 -5.25
C GLU A 68 -10.90 2.62 -5.69
N SER A 69 -10.29 2.93 -6.85
CA SER A 69 -10.07 4.30 -7.31
C SER A 69 -11.27 4.92 -8.05
N LEU A 70 -12.49 4.81 -7.52
CA LEU A 70 -13.64 5.58 -8.05
C LEU A 70 -13.35 7.06 -7.89
N ASP A 71 -13.11 7.71 -9.04
CA ASP A 71 -12.70 9.11 -9.13
C ASP A 71 -13.68 10.02 -8.37
N ALA A 72 -13.33 10.37 -7.14
CA ALA A 72 -13.96 11.47 -6.43
C ALA A 72 -13.43 12.84 -6.91
N GLU A 73 -12.42 12.85 -7.79
CA GLU A 73 -11.76 14.06 -8.28
C GLU A 73 -12.39 14.64 -9.57
N SER A 74 -13.18 13.87 -10.32
CA SER A 74 -13.90 14.38 -11.50
C SER A 74 -15.35 14.72 -11.16
N LYS A 75 -15.61 15.97 -10.79
CA LYS A 75 -16.98 16.51 -10.64
C LYS A 75 -17.79 16.52 -11.96
N ASP A 76 -17.16 16.18 -13.09
CA ASP A 76 -17.76 16.23 -14.43
C ASP A 76 -17.73 14.90 -15.20
N ALA A 77 -17.26 13.79 -14.62
CA ALA A 77 -17.29 12.49 -15.29
C ALA A 77 -18.41 11.64 -14.71
N LYS A 78 -19.29 11.13 -15.59
CA LYS A 78 -20.24 10.06 -15.32
C LYS A 78 -19.62 9.07 -14.34
N GLU A 79 -20.35 8.79 -13.26
CA GLU A 79 -20.15 7.67 -12.35
C GLU A 79 -19.48 6.52 -13.09
N SER A 80 -18.15 6.42 -13.03
CA SER A 80 -17.43 5.37 -13.74
C SER A 80 -17.90 4.11 -13.06
N SER A 81 -18.73 3.36 -13.78
CA SER A 81 -19.40 2.19 -13.22
C SER A 81 -18.32 1.29 -12.64
N ALA A 82 -18.58 0.65 -11.49
CA ALA A 82 -17.67 -0.35 -10.93
C ALA A 82 -17.22 -1.39 -11.99
N ALA A 83 -18.06 -1.62 -13.01
CA ALA A 83 -17.73 -2.42 -14.19
C ALA A 83 -16.57 -1.86 -15.05
N GLU A 84 -16.50 -0.56 -15.28
CA GLU A 84 -15.42 0.07 -16.06
C GLU A 84 -14.08 -0.08 -15.35
N GLN A 85 -14.07 0.13 -14.04
CA GLN A 85 -12.87 -0.03 -13.22
C GLN A 85 -12.39 -1.46 -13.14
N PHE A 86 -13.33 -2.40 -13.07
CA PHE A 86 -13.01 -3.81 -13.20
C PHE A 86 -12.25 -4.10 -14.50
N TRP A 87 -12.71 -3.54 -15.63
CA TRP A 87 -12.01 -3.69 -16.90
C TRP A 87 -10.64 -3.00 -16.92
N VAL A 88 -10.49 -1.84 -16.29
CA VAL A 88 -9.19 -1.17 -16.13
C VAL A 88 -8.24 -2.05 -15.32
N ALA A 89 -8.67 -2.52 -14.15
CA ALA A 89 -7.91 -3.40 -13.28
C ALA A 89 -7.53 -4.73 -13.97
N TYR A 90 -8.46 -5.33 -14.72
CA TYR A 90 -8.21 -6.51 -15.53
C TYR A 90 -7.17 -6.24 -16.64
N SER A 91 -7.29 -5.10 -17.33
CA SER A 91 -6.34 -4.74 -18.38
C SER A 91 -4.92 -4.46 -17.82
N ALA A 92 -4.81 -4.01 -16.56
CA ALA A 92 -3.54 -3.81 -15.87
C ALA A 92 -2.78 -5.12 -15.57
N LEU A 93 -3.46 -6.26 -15.51
CA LEU A 93 -2.83 -7.58 -15.37
C LEU A 93 -2.13 -8.05 -16.66
N SER A 94 -2.49 -7.47 -17.81
CA SER A 94 -1.89 -7.81 -19.11
C SER A 94 -0.46 -7.26 -19.21
N LEU A 95 0.47 -8.04 -19.80
CA LEU A 95 1.88 -7.66 -19.88
C LEU A 95 2.12 -6.35 -20.66
N GLY A 96 1.23 -6.00 -21.58
CA GLY A 96 1.34 -4.77 -22.38
C GLY A 96 1.06 -3.48 -21.60
N ASN A 97 0.48 -3.56 -20.39
CA ASN A 97 -0.03 -2.38 -19.67
C ASN A 97 0.62 -2.17 -18.29
N ALA A 98 1.96 -2.30 -18.24
CA ALA A 98 2.72 -2.03 -17.02
C ALA A 98 2.58 -0.59 -16.50
N GLY A 99 2.16 0.35 -17.36
CA GLY A 99 1.90 1.74 -16.97
C GLY A 99 0.70 1.87 -16.04
N GLN A 100 -0.42 1.22 -16.34
CA GLN A 100 -1.61 1.23 -15.47
C GLN A 100 -1.34 0.53 -14.15
N LEU A 101 -0.67 -0.62 -14.17
CA LEU A 101 -0.30 -1.32 -12.95
C LEU A 101 0.57 -0.43 -12.04
N ARG A 102 1.51 0.33 -12.62
CA ARG A 102 2.33 1.28 -11.86
C ARG A 102 1.51 2.42 -11.26
N LYS A 103 0.50 2.93 -11.96
CA LYS A 103 -0.46 3.90 -11.40
C LYS A 103 -1.21 3.30 -10.21
N GLY A 104 -1.70 2.07 -10.35
CA GLY A 104 -2.35 1.34 -9.26
C GLY A 104 -1.46 1.20 -8.03
N MET A 105 -0.19 0.80 -8.21
CA MET A 105 0.77 0.73 -7.10
C MET A 105 1.01 2.09 -6.42
N GLN A 106 1.04 3.19 -7.18
CA GLN A 106 1.15 4.54 -6.61
C GLN A 106 -0.10 4.93 -5.81
N SER A 107 -1.29 4.61 -6.32
CA SER A 107 -2.55 4.81 -5.60
C SER A 107 -2.60 4.00 -4.32
N SER A 108 -2.14 2.74 -4.34
CA SER A 108 -2.05 1.89 -3.15
C SER A 108 -1.17 2.48 -2.05
N ILE A 109 -0.02 3.06 -2.42
CA ILE A 109 0.85 3.77 -1.46
C ILE A 109 0.10 4.95 -0.84
N ALA A 110 -0.69 5.70 -1.64
CA ALA A 110 -1.47 6.81 -1.14
C ALA A 110 -2.58 6.35 -0.18
N ILE A 111 -3.31 5.28 -0.51
CA ILE A 111 -4.34 4.67 0.35
C ILE A 111 -3.71 4.21 1.67
N GLN A 112 -2.59 3.48 1.62
CA GLN A 112 -1.91 3.00 2.84
C GLN A 112 -1.44 4.15 3.74
N ARG A 113 -0.98 5.26 3.16
CA ARG A 113 -0.63 6.48 3.93
C ARG A 113 -1.85 7.10 4.61
N VAL A 114 -2.98 7.12 3.92
CA VAL A 114 -4.26 7.61 4.47
C VAL A 114 -4.74 6.71 5.61
N ILE A 115 -4.71 5.38 5.43
CA ILE A 115 -5.05 4.41 6.48
C ILE A 115 -4.17 4.63 7.72
N LEU A 116 -2.86 4.76 7.54
CA LEU A 116 -1.94 4.97 8.66
C LEU A 116 -2.19 6.32 9.35
N ARG A 117 -2.44 7.39 8.59
CA ARG A 117 -2.73 8.73 9.14
C ARG A 117 -4.03 8.76 9.94
N GLN A 118 -5.10 8.18 9.41
CA GLN A 118 -6.37 8.09 10.12
C GLN A 118 -6.28 7.15 11.32
N GLY A 119 -5.67 5.96 11.15
CA GLY A 119 -5.48 5.00 12.22
C GLY A 119 -4.66 5.57 13.39
N SER A 120 -3.55 6.25 13.09
CA SER A 120 -2.73 6.91 14.12
C SER A 120 -3.47 8.06 14.82
N SER A 121 -4.21 8.90 14.08
CA SER A 121 -5.06 9.95 14.66
C SER A 121 -6.12 9.38 15.60
N VAL A 122 -6.76 8.28 15.21
CA VAL A 122 -7.78 7.60 16.02
C VAL A 122 -7.19 6.94 17.27
N ILE A 123 -5.98 6.37 17.17
CA ILE A 123 -5.31 5.71 18.30
C ILE A 123 -4.73 6.72 19.29
N THR A 124 -4.15 7.82 18.81
CA THR A 124 -3.50 8.84 19.65
C THR A 124 -4.51 9.74 20.36
N LYS A 125 -5.65 10.03 19.73
CA LYS A 125 -6.70 10.84 20.34
C LYS A 125 -7.57 10.00 21.27
N THR A 126 -7.51 10.33 22.56
CA THR A 126 -8.38 9.73 23.59
C THR A 126 -9.85 9.87 23.18
N TRP A 127 -10.66 8.83 23.43
CA TRP A 127 -12.12 8.80 23.21
C TRP A 127 -12.65 8.69 21.76
N PHE A 128 -11.77 8.51 20.75
CA PHE A 128 -12.22 8.23 19.37
C PHE A 128 -12.68 6.77 19.18
N ILE A 129 -11.96 5.81 19.78
CA ILE A 129 -12.38 4.42 19.83
C ILE A 129 -13.37 4.26 20.98
N ARG A 130 -14.63 4.02 20.64
CA ARG A 130 -15.68 3.81 21.64
C ARG A 130 -15.96 2.32 21.78
N SER A 131 -15.95 1.83 23.02
CA SER A 131 -16.25 0.44 23.32
C SER A 131 -17.73 0.30 23.70
N ALA A 132 -18.48 -0.46 22.90
CA ALA A 132 -19.77 -1.00 23.30
C ALA A 132 -19.57 -2.38 23.96
N LYS A 133 -20.65 -2.98 24.49
CA LYS A 133 -20.58 -4.27 25.21
C LYS A 133 -20.07 -5.44 24.36
N LYS A 134 -20.31 -5.42 23.04
CA LYS A 134 -19.96 -6.51 22.11
C LYS A 134 -18.97 -6.12 21.01
N PHE A 135 -18.75 -4.84 20.77
CA PHE A 135 -17.90 -4.36 19.68
C PHE A 135 -17.27 -3.01 20.01
N ARG A 136 -16.17 -2.69 19.34
CA ARG A 136 -15.58 -1.35 19.34
C ARG A 136 -15.95 -0.67 18.02
N TRP A 137 -16.26 0.61 18.06
CA TRP A 137 -16.58 1.39 16.88
C TRP A 137 -15.80 2.70 16.85
N VAL A 138 -15.58 3.18 15.63
CA VAL A 138 -14.89 4.42 15.32
C VAL A 138 -15.68 5.11 14.21
N ARG A 139 -15.88 6.42 14.32
CA ARG A 139 -16.44 7.23 13.25
C ARG A 139 -15.34 8.13 12.70
N LEU A 140 -15.07 8.01 11.40
CA LEU A 140 -14.16 8.88 10.69
C LEU A 140 -14.90 10.17 10.32
N ASN A 141 -14.33 11.32 10.70
CA ASN A 141 -14.93 12.63 10.45
C ASN A 141 -14.06 13.52 9.54
N ASP A 142 -12.88 13.03 9.11
CA ASP A 142 -11.96 13.80 8.27
C ASP A 142 -12.40 13.76 6.80
N PRO A 143 -12.88 14.89 6.22
CA PRO A 143 -13.47 14.88 4.89
C PRO A 143 -12.47 14.55 3.78
N MET A 144 -11.19 14.86 3.94
CA MET A 144 -10.19 14.70 2.87
C MET A 144 -9.76 13.24 2.69
N ASP A 145 -9.65 12.53 3.80
CA ASP A 145 -9.20 11.13 3.81
C ASP A 145 -10.35 10.13 3.70
N THR A 146 -11.52 10.48 4.23
CA THR A 146 -12.68 9.58 4.23
C THR A 146 -13.10 9.22 2.81
N ILE A 147 -12.99 10.16 1.86
CA ILE A 147 -13.31 9.92 0.44
C ILE A 147 -12.55 8.70 -0.12
N LYS A 148 -11.27 8.55 0.23
CA LYS A 148 -10.41 7.45 -0.24
C LYS A 148 -10.64 6.14 0.50
N LEU A 149 -11.43 6.17 1.58
CA LEU A 149 -11.74 5.03 2.46
C LEU A 149 -13.22 4.63 2.38
N CYS A 150 -14.00 5.26 1.51
CA CYS A 150 -15.44 5.02 1.38
C CYS A 150 -15.78 3.72 0.62
N HIS A 151 -14.77 3.04 0.06
CA HIS A 151 -14.99 1.80 -0.69
C HIS A 151 -15.04 0.59 0.27
N PRO A 152 -15.96 -0.35 0.02
CA PRO A 152 -16.16 -1.52 0.87
C PRO A 152 -15.02 -2.54 0.78
#